data_AF-A0A929K3D5-F1
#
_entry.id   AF-A0A929K3D5-F1
#
_cell.length_a   1.000
_cell.length_b   1.000
_cell.length_c   1.000
_cell.angle_alpha   90.00
_cell.angle_beta   90.00
_cell.angle_gamma   90.00
#
_symmetry.space_group_name_H-M   'P 1'
#
loop_
_entity.id
_entity.type
_entity.pdbx_description
1 polymer ?
#
loop_
_entity_poly.entity_id
_entity_poly.type
_entity_poly.pdbx_seq_one_letter_code
_entity_poly.pdbx_strand_id
1 'polypeptide(L)' 'KATVAELTKLKRIGPKIGKRIVEYRENYGPFVLPEDIMKVKGIGPKTFKLNKDRIIVE' A
#
# COMPACT_ATOMS: atom_id res chain seq x y z
N LYS A 1 -4.95 -9.32 -5.47
CA LYS A 1 -3.53 -9.42 -4.98
C LYS A 1 -2.61 -8.57 -5.85
N ALA A 2 -2.07 -7.44 -5.35
CA ALA A 2 -1.14 -6.57 -6.12
C ALA A 2 0.34 -6.96 -5.93
N THR A 3 1.16 -6.89 -6.96
CA THR A 3 2.62 -7.12 -6.85
C THR A 3 3.37 -5.87 -6.41
N VAL A 4 4.61 -6.01 -5.93
CA VAL A 4 5.48 -4.87 -5.59
C VAL A 4 5.61 -3.91 -6.77
N ALA A 5 5.72 -4.45 -7.99
CA ALA A 5 5.84 -3.68 -9.23
C ALA A 5 4.60 -2.80 -9.51
N GLU A 6 3.40 -3.31 -9.24
CA GLU A 6 2.16 -2.56 -9.37
C GLU A 6 2.03 -1.47 -8.31
N LEU A 7 2.40 -1.79 -7.06
CA LEU A 7 2.42 -0.84 -5.96
C LEU A 7 3.41 0.30 -6.22
N THR A 8 4.54 0.02 -6.88
CA THR A 8 5.50 1.07 -7.28
C THR A 8 4.99 2.02 -8.37
N LYS A 9 3.89 1.71 -9.06
CA LYS A 9 3.24 2.64 -9.99
C LYS A 9 2.37 3.69 -9.27
N LEU A 10 2.21 3.57 -7.96
CA LEU A 10 1.49 4.53 -7.14
C LEU A 10 2.38 5.72 -6.79
N LYS A 11 1.81 6.92 -6.78
CA LYS A 11 2.57 8.15 -6.53
C LYS A 11 3.17 8.11 -5.14
N ARG A 12 4.47 8.38 -5.03
CA ARG A 12 5.25 8.36 -3.77
C ARG A 12 5.36 6.98 -3.11
N ILE A 13 5.06 5.90 -3.84
CA ILE A 13 5.31 4.53 -3.40
C ILE A 13 6.50 3.99 -4.19
N GLY A 14 7.66 3.93 -3.55
CA GLY A 14 8.87 3.32 -4.11
C GLY A 14 8.97 1.82 -3.82
N PRO A 15 9.95 1.11 -4.39
CA PRO A 15 10.11 -0.34 -4.23
C PRO A 15 10.26 -0.77 -2.77
N LYS A 16 10.87 0.05 -1.92
CA LYS A 16 10.92 -0.16 -0.46
C LYS A 16 9.52 -0.18 0.18
N ILE A 17 8.65 0.75 -0.21
CA ILE A 17 7.29 0.82 0.34
C ILE A 17 6.44 -0.30 -0.23
N GLY A 18 6.54 -0.56 -1.54
CA GLY A 18 5.87 -1.68 -2.18
C GLY A 18 6.17 -3.01 -1.48
N LYS A 19 7.45 -3.30 -1.18
CA LYS A 19 7.84 -4.48 -0.39
C LYS A 19 7.20 -4.51 0.99
N ARG A 20 7.21 -3.40 1.73
CA ARG A 20 6.57 -3.35 3.06
C ARG A 20 5.06 -3.59 3.03
N ILE A 21 4.37 -3.14 1.99
CA ILE A 21 2.94 -3.44 1.81
C ILE A 21 2.75 -4.95 1.64
N VAL A 22 3.64 -5.61 0.88
CA VAL A 22 3.62 -7.06 0.68
C VAL A 22 3.95 -7.82 1.96
N GLU A 23 4.99 -7.41 2.68
CA GLU A 23 5.33 -8.00 3.97
C GLU A 23 4.21 -7.78 5.00
N TYR A 24 3.57 -6.61 5.01
CA TYR A 24 2.49 -6.32 5.93
C TYR A 24 1.32 -7.29 5.72
N ARG A 25 0.89 -7.51 4.48
CA ARG A 25 -0.20 -8.44 4.20
C ARG A 25 0.14 -9.91 4.44
N GLU A 26 1.42 -10.27 4.36
CA GLU A 26 1.89 -11.63 4.68
C GLU A 26 1.93 -11.87 6.19
N ASN A 27 2.33 -10.87 6.97
CA ASN A 27 2.43 -10.98 8.43
C ASN A 27 1.10 -10.73 9.16
N TYR A 28 0.29 -9.78 8.67
CA TYR A 28 -0.94 -9.32 9.33
C TYR A 28 -2.21 -9.73 8.58
N GLY A 29 -2.09 -10.32 7.39
CA GLY A 29 -3.23 -10.65 6.53
C GLY A 29 -3.65 -9.50 5.60
N PRO A 30 -4.64 -9.73 4.73
CA PRO A 30 -5.09 -8.73 3.76
C PRO A 30 -5.60 -7.44 4.46
N PHE A 31 -5.45 -6.31 3.76
CA PHE A 31 -6.00 -5.04 4.23
C PHE A 31 -7.53 -5.09 4.17
N VAL A 32 -8.20 -4.67 5.24
CA VAL A 32 -9.67 -4.65 5.31
C VAL A 32 -10.21 -3.35 4.71
N LEU A 33 -9.50 -2.25 4.94
CA LEU A 33 -9.84 -0.93 4.41
C LEU A 33 -8.69 -0.40 3.53
N PRO A 34 -8.99 0.42 2.50
CA PRO A 34 -7.95 1.11 1.75
C PRO A 34 -7.03 1.93 2.65
N GLU A 35 -7.59 2.46 3.75
CA GLU A 35 -6.90 3.28 4.76
C GLU A 35 -5.86 2.48 5.55
N ASP A 36 -6.03 1.17 5.68
CA ASP A 36 -5.08 0.31 6.42
C ASP A 36 -3.69 0.31 5.77
N ILE A 37 -3.58 0.68 4.49
CA ILE A 37 -2.29 0.89 3.84
C ILE A 37 -1.44 1.95 4.56
N MET A 38 -2.05 2.89 5.30
CA MET A 38 -1.35 3.87 6.12
C MET A 38 -0.68 3.26 7.37
N LYS A 39 -1.07 2.04 7.77
CA LYS A 39 -0.39 1.29 8.84
C LYS A 39 1.01 0.85 8.41
N VAL A 40 1.28 0.81 7.10
CA VAL A 40 2.59 0.47 6.55
C VAL A 40 3.56 1.63 6.75
N LYS A 41 4.68 1.36 7.44
CA LYS A 41 5.72 2.36 7.71
C LYS A 41 6.24 3.00 6.42
N GLY A 42 6.06 4.31 6.31
CA GLY A 42 6.44 5.12 5.14
C GLY A 42 5.26 5.56 4.27
N ILE A 43 4.05 5.08 4.53
CA ILE A 43 2.83 5.52 3.87
C ILE A 43 2.10 6.50 4.77
N GLY A 44 2.28 7.78 4.48
CA GLY A 44 1.55 8.84 5.18
C GLY A 44 0.20 9.16 4.52
N PRO A 45 -0.63 9.98 5.18
CA PRO A 45 -1.93 10.41 4.65
C PRO A 45 -1.82 11.14 3.31
N LYS A 46 -0.71 11.84 3.04
CA LYS A 46 -0.45 12.47 1.74
C LYS A 46 -0.30 11.43 0.62
N THR A 47 0.41 10.35 0.89
CA THR A 47 0.60 9.26 -0.08
C THR A 47 -0.71 8.52 -0.30
N PHE A 48 -1.45 8.23 0.78
CA PHE A 48 -2.77 7.61 0.67
C PHE A 48 -3.73 8.47 -0.15
N LYS A 49 -3.89 9.76 0.18
CA LYS A 49 -4.81 10.67 -0.51
C LYS A 49 -4.52 10.82 -2.01
N LEU A 50 -3.26 10.72 -2.43
CA LEU A 50 -2.85 10.77 -3.85
C LEU A 50 -3.16 9.48 -4.62
N ASN A 51 -3.42 8.38 -3.92
CA ASN A 51 -3.62 7.07 -4.51
C ASN A 51 -4.94 6.43 -4.10
N LYS A 52 -5.78 7.11 -3.28
CA LYS A 52 -7.01 6.53 -2.72
C LYS A 52 -7.91 5.96 -3.81
N ASP A 53 -7.99 6.63 -4.96
CA ASP A 53 -8.85 6.24 -6.08
C ASP A 53 -8.30 5.04 -6.85
N ARG A 54 -7.06 4.62 -6.56
CA ARG A 54 -6.36 3.48 -7.17
C ARG A 54 -6.14 2.33 -6.19
N ILE A 55 -6.46 2.53 -4.90
CA ILE A 55 -6.30 1.50 -3.86
C ILE A 55 -7.66 0.84 -3.68
N ILE A 56 -7.75 -0.41 -4.12
CA ILE A 56 -8.93 -1.25 -3.98
C ILE A 56 -8.55 -2.42 -3.09
N VAL A 57 -9.36 -2.67 -2.07
CA VAL A 57 -9.30 -3.87 -1.23
C VAL A 57 -10.43 -4.79 -1.66
N GLU A 58 -10.07 -6.04 -1.98
CA GLU A 58 -10.97 -7.15 -2.33
C GLU A 58 -10.79 -8.28 -1.32
#